data_AF-A4JAD6-F1
#
_entry.id   AF-A4JAD6-F1
#
_cell.length_a   1.000
_cell.length_b   1.000
_cell.length_c   1.000
_cell.angle_alpha   90.00
_cell.angle_beta   90.00
_cell.angle_gamma   90.00
#
_symmetry.space_group_name_H-M   'P 1'
#
loop_
_entity.id
_entity.type
_entity.pdbx_description
1 polymer ?
#
loop_
_entity_poly.entity_id
_entity_poly.type
_entity_poly.pdbx_seq_one_letter_code
_entity_poly.pdbx_strand_id
1 'polypeptide(L)'
;MKLKRLGWAVAHAAAATGVLWSIHAHAELGGAPMSPPADDHAATVRALQRAMRSADGVVQPSAAAYTVREITLGSGTVIHEYTSAAGSVFGLAWRGPSMPDLESLLGSYFPQYTAGVQAAHAAHGWRAPVSVATSGLVIRTGGHMGSFAGQAWLPAALPAGLTGNDIQ
;
A
#
# COMPACT_ATOMS: atom_id res chain seq x y z
N MET A 1 -55.92 -11.42 53.21
CA MET A 1 -56.71 -10.31 52.63
C MET A 1 -55.83 -9.46 51.72
N LYS A 2 -56.29 -9.26 50.47
CA LYS A 2 -56.04 -8.15 49.52
C LYS A 2 -54.59 -7.74 49.14
N LEU A 3 -54.23 -8.17 47.93
CA LEU A 3 -53.55 -7.46 46.81
C LEU A 3 -53.07 -6.01 47.02
N LYS A 4 -51.90 -5.68 46.45
CA LYS A 4 -51.77 -4.71 45.34
C LYS A 4 -50.43 -4.80 44.60
N ARG A 5 -50.55 -4.64 43.28
CA ARG A 5 -49.54 -4.63 42.22
C ARG A 5 -48.71 -3.35 42.28
N LEU A 6 -47.46 -3.37 41.81
CA LEU A 6 -46.95 -2.40 40.82
C LEU A 6 -45.63 -2.90 40.23
N GLY A 7 -45.60 -3.07 38.91
CA GLY A 7 -44.36 -3.36 38.20
C GLY A 7 -43.58 -2.09 37.90
N TRP A 8 -42.30 -2.27 37.56
CA TRP A 8 -41.68 -1.62 36.42
C TRP A 8 -40.52 -2.47 35.92
N ALA A 9 -40.60 -2.84 34.64
CA ALA A 9 -39.48 -3.29 33.86
C ALA A 9 -38.68 -2.04 33.43
N VAL A 10 -37.36 -2.08 33.62
CA VAL A 10 -36.44 -1.26 32.81
C VAL A 10 -35.34 -2.19 32.33
N ALA A 11 -35.47 -2.56 31.05
CA ALA A 11 -34.47 -3.26 30.28
C ALA A 11 -33.20 -2.41 30.23
N HIS A 12 -32.07 -2.97 30.68
CA HIS A 12 -30.77 -2.37 30.45
C HIS A 12 -30.35 -2.69 29.02
N ALA A 13 -30.43 -1.68 28.14
CA ALA A 13 -29.88 -1.74 26.81
C ALA A 13 -28.35 -1.80 26.91
N ALA A 14 -27.76 -2.95 26.55
CA ALA A 14 -26.33 -3.08 26.36
C ALA A 14 -25.93 -2.26 25.13
N ALA A 15 -25.34 -1.08 25.36
CA ALA A 15 -24.70 -0.29 24.33
C ALA A 15 -23.40 -1.00 23.90
N ALA A 16 -23.47 -1.74 22.80
CA ALA A 16 -22.28 -2.23 22.12
C ALA A 16 -21.55 -1.02 21.52
N THR A 17 -20.45 -0.60 22.15
CA THR A 17 -19.46 0.27 21.53
C THR A 17 -18.82 -0.48 20.37
N GLY A 18 -19.42 -0.38 19.19
CA GLY A 18 -18.77 -0.74 17.94
C GLY A 18 -17.57 0.17 17.76
N VAL A 19 -16.37 -0.38 17.93
CA VAL A 19 -15.14 0.23 17.44
C VAL A 19 -15.32 0.34 15.93
N LEU A 20 -15.68 1.54 15.46
CA LEU A 20 -15.66 1.87 14.05
C LEU A 20 -14.19 1.77 13.63
N TRP A 21 -13.83 0.68 12.96
CA TRP A 21 -12.59 0.65 12.21
C TRP A 21 -12.74 1.76 11.19
N SER A 22 -12.02 2.86 11.39
CA SER A 22 -11.84 3.87 10.36
C SER A 22 -11.28 3.13 9.16
N ILE A 23 -12.17 2.77 8.23
CA ILE A 23 -11.77 2.45 6.87
C ILE A 23 -11.22 3.75 6.31
N HIS A 24 -9.94 3.98 6.56
CA HIS A 24 -9.21 5.01 5.87
C HIS A 24 -9.23 4.59 4.40
N ALA A 25 -10.16 5.17 3.64
CA ALA A 25 -10.21 5.11 2.19
C ALA A 25 -9.07 5.95 1.61
N HIS A 26 -7.86 5.70 2.11
CA HIS A 26 -6.64 6.25 1.59
C HIS A 26 -6.03 5.22 0.64
N ALA A 27 -5.58 5.81 -0.44
CA ALA A 27 -4.99 5.26 -1.62
C ALA A 27 -3.54 4.83 -1.32
N GLU A 28 -3.34 3.86 -0.43
CA GLU A 28 -2.05 3.57 0.20
C GLU A 28 -1.63 2.10 0.08
N LEU A 29 -0.34 1.83 0.27
CA LEU A 29 0.18 0.47 0.44
C LEU A 29 -0.59 -0.25 1.56
N GLY A 30 -1.18 -1.42 1.25
CA GLY A 30 -2.06 -2.18 2.14
C GLY A 30 -3.55 -1.79 2.07
N GLY A 31 -3.87 -0.67 1.42
CA GLY A 31 -5.21 -0.12 1.26
C GLY A 31 -5.79 -0.31 -0.15
N ALA A 32 -6.73 0.56 -0.51
CA ALA A 32 -7.38 0.57 -1.82
C ALA A 32 -6.48 1.20 -2.90
N PRO A 33 -6.72 0.91 -4.19
CA PRO A 33 -5.94 1.46 -5.29
C PRO A 33 -5.94 3.00 -5.32
N MET A 34 -4.82 3.63 -5.66
CA MET A 34 -4.66 5.07 -5.54
C MET A 34 -5.36 5.90 -6.61
N SER A 35 -5.87 7.07 -6.23
CA SER A 35 -6.31 8.09 -7.20
C SER A 35 -5.15 9.02 -7.54
N PRO A 36 -4.97 9.44 -8.80
CA PRO A 36 -4.01 10.50 -9.12
C PRO A 36 -4.29 11.77 -8.30
N PRO A 37 -3.26 12.59 -8.01
CA PRO A 37 -3.45 13.87 -7.33
C PRO A 37 -4.48 14.74 -8.06
N ALA A 38 -5.44 15.33 -7.33
CA ALA A 38 -6.58 16.04 -7.92
C ALA A 38 -6.17 17.30 -8.69
N ASP A 39 -5.04 17.89 -8.33
CA ASP A 39 -4.39 19.04 -8.95
C ASP A 39 -3.48 18.65 -10.14
N ASP A 40 -3.19 17.36 -10.33
CA ASP A 40 -2.41 16.86 -11.45
C ASP A 40 -3.32 16.44 -12.62
N HIS A 41 -3.82 17.44 -13.35
CA HIS A 41 -4.71 17.23 -14.50
C HIS A 41 -4.04 16.53 -15.69
N ALA A 42 -2.71 16.47 -15.72
CA ALA A 42 -1.95 15.76 -16.75
C ALA A 42 -1.76 14.28 -16.42
N ALA A 43 -2.14 13.85 -15.21
CA ALA A 43 -1.96 12.47 -14.79
C ALA A 43 -2.83 11.52 -15.62
N THR A 44 -2.27 10.37 -15.99
CA THR A 44 -2.98 9.31 -16.72
C THR A 44 -2.93 8.00 -15.95
N VAL A 45 -3.96 7.17 -16.10
CA VAL A 45 -4.07 5.87 -15.42
C VAL A 45 -4.34 4.78 -16.44
N ARG A 46 -3.58 3.68 -16.36
CA ARG A 46 -3.79 2.46 -17.15
C ARG A 46 -3.77 1.24 -16.25
N ALA A 47 -4.77 0.36 -16.37
CA ALA A 47 -4.81 -0.90 -15.62
C ALA A 47 -4.56 -2.09 -16.55
N LEU A 48 -3.72 -3.03 -16.09
CA LEU A 48 -3.46 -4.30 -16.77
C LEU A 48 -3.56 -5.45 -15.77
N GLN A 49 -4.43 -6.41 -16.06
CA GLN A 49 -4.53 -7.64 -15.28
C GLN A 49 -3.42 -8.61 -15.70
N ARG A 50 -2.67 -9.13 -14.73
CA ARG A 50 -1.57 -10.06 -14.93
C ARG A 50 -1.91 -11.40 -14.30
N ALA A 51 -1.73 -12.47 -15.09
CA ALA A 51 -1.74 -13.83 -14.57
C ALA A 51 -0.37 -14.14 -13.97
N MET A 52 -0.32 -14.88 -12.86
CA MET A 52 0.95 -15.34 -12.33
C MET A 52 1.50 -16.45 -13.23
N ARG A 53 2.76 -16.32 -13.63
CA ARG A 53 3.51 -17.40 -14.27
C ARG A 53 4.29 -18.12 -13.19
N SER A 54 4.08 -19.43 -13.10
CA SER A 54 4.96 -20.28 -12.30
C SER A 54 6.37 -20.22 -12.88
N ALA A 55 7.40 -20.47 -12.06
CA ALA A 55 8.80 -20.51 -12.53
C ALA A 55 9.03 -21.48 -13.70
N ASP A 56 8.19 -22.52 -13.83
CA ASP A 56 8.18 -23.47 -14.94
C ASP A 56 7.43 -22.98 -16.21
N GLY A 57 7.06 -21.69 -16.28
CA GLY A 57 6.36 -21.10 -17.43
C GLY A 57 4.90 -21.52 -17.58
N VAL A 58 4.41 -22.45 -16.75
CA VAL A 58 3.01 -22.89 -16.74
C VAL A 58 2.14 -21.83 -16.08
N VAL A 59 1.20 -21.28 -16.86
CA VAL A 59 0.10 -20.45 -16.35
C VAL A 59 -0.86 -21.39 -15.63
N GLN A 60 -0.85 -21.34 -14.29
CA GLN A 60 -1.83 -22.09 -13.50
C GLN A 60 -3.21 -21.44 -13.67
N PRO A 61 -4.27 -22.18 -14.01
CA PRO A 61 -5.62 -21.63 -14.07
C PRO A 61 -6.13 -21.11 -12.71
N SER A 62 -5.44 -21.45 -11.61
CA SER A 62 -5.67 -20.96 -10.24
C SER A 62 -4.62 -19.97 -9.74
N ALA A 63 -3.68 -19.53 -10.58
CA ALA A 63 -2.78 -18.44 -10.23
C ALA A 63 -3.60 -17.18 -9.99
N ALA A 64 -3.64 -16.69 -8.74
CA ALA A 64 -4.38 -15.50 -8.37
C ALA A 64 -3.92 -14.32 -9.25
N ALA A 65 -4.79 -13.87 -10.16
CA ALA A 65 -4.48 -12.72 -10.99
C ALA A 65 -4.35 -11.47 -10.09
N TYR A 66 -3.34 -10.65 -10.38
CA TYR A 66 -3.20 -9.34 -9.76
C TYR A 66 -3.32 -8.27 -10.85
N THR A 67 -3.68 -7.06 -10.45
CA THR A 67 -3.79 -5.93 -11.36
C THR A 67 -2.60 -5.01 -11.14
N VAL A 68 -1.95 -4.61 -12.22
CA VAL A 68 -0.97 -3.53 -12.21
C VAL A 68 -1.64 -2.29 -12.75
N ARG A 69 -1.73 -1.25 -11.93
CA ARG A 69 -2.15 0.09 -12.35
C ARG A 69 -0.91 0.95 -12.54
N GLU A 70 -0.74 1.45 -13.74
CA GLU A 70 0.26 2.45 -14.08
C GLU A 70 -0.37 3.83 -13.98
N ILE A 71 0.29 4.72 -13.24
CA ILE A 71 -0.09 6.11 -13.07
C ILE A 71 1.09 6.96 -13.50
N THR A 72 0.92 7.70 -14.59
CA THR A 72 1.93 8.66 -15.03
C THR A 72 1.52 10.03 -14.53
N LEU A 73 2.31 10.62 -13.63
CA LEU A 73 2.10 11.98 -13.12
C LEU A 73 2.49 13.03 -14.19
N GLY A 74 1.95 14.24 -14.09
CA GLY A 74 2.33 15.38 -14.95
C GLY A 74 3.81 15.75 -14.86
N SER A 75 4.47 15.37 -13.77
CA SER A 75 5.93 15.48 -13.61
C SER A 75 6.72 14.51 -14.51
N GLY A 76 6.08 13.51 -15.12
CA GLY A 76 6.72 12.42 -15.87
C GLY A 76 7.14 11.23 -15.01
N THR A 77 6.86 11.27 -13.70
CA THR A 77 7.06 10.11 -12.82
C THR A 77 5.97 9.08 -13.02
N VAL A 78 6.39 7.85 -13.30
CA VAL A 78 5.52 6.69 -13.48
C VAL A 78 5.49 5.90 -12.18
N ILE A 79 4.29 5.56 -11.74
CA ILE A 79 4.02 4.76 -10.55
C ILE A 79 3.30 3.49 -11.00
N HIS A 80 3.82 2.32 -10.64
CA HIS A 80 3.12 1.05 -10.77
C HIS A 80 2.59 0.62 -9.42
N GLU A 81 1.30 0.32 -9.38
CA GLU A 81 0.58 -0.15 -8.22
C GLU A 81 0.11 -1.58 -8.44
N TYR A 82 0.48 -2.47 -7.54
CA TYR A 82 0.20 -3.89 -7.60
C TYR A 82 -0.92 -4.23 -6.63
N THR A 83 -2.09 -4.53 -7.18
CA THR A 83 -3.31 -4.82 -6.42
C THR A 83 -3.63 -6.30 -6.48
N SER A 84 -3.84 -6.91 -5.32
CA SER A 84 -4.25 -8.31 -5.18
C SER A 84 -5.67 -8.52 -5.71
N ALA A 85 -6.06 -9.78 -5.95
CA ALA A 85 -7.44 -10.13 -6.30
C ALA A 85 -8.47 -9.69 -5.23
N ALA A 86 -8.03 -9.49 -3.97
CA ALA A 86 -8.86 -9.00 -2.88
C ALA A 86 -9.06 -7.47 -2.92
N GLY A 87 -8.43 -6.76 -3.86
CA GLY A 87 -8.54 -5.31 -4.00
C GLY A 87 -7.54 -4.49 -3.17
N SER A 88 -6.66 -5.15 -2.42
CA SER A 88 -5.64 -4.46 -1.62
C SER A 88 -4.32 -4.30 -2.38
N VAL A 89 -3.72 -3.11 -2.31
CA VAL A 89 -2.38 -2.82 -2.84
C VAL A 89 -1.33 -3.52 -2.00
N PHE A 90 -0.55 -4.43 -2.58
CA PHE A 90 0.52 -5.14 -1.88
C PHE A 90 1.92 -4.67 -2.28
N GLY A 91 2.04 -3.92 -3.37
CA GLY A 91 3.31 -3.41 -3.87
C GLY A 91 3.16 -2.13 -4.68
N LEU A 92 4.20 -1.31 -4.63
CA LEU A 92 4.35 -0.06 -5.36
C LEU A 92 5.75 -0.03 -5.97
N ALA A 93 5.86 0.46 -7.19
CA ALA A 93 7.13 0.83 -7.81
C ALA A 93 7.00 2.19 -8.46
N TRP A 94 8.09 2.94 -8.52
CA TRP A 94 8.10 4.23 -9.19
C TRP A 94 9.43 4.49 -9.88
N ARG A 95 9.36 5.27 -10.96
CA ARG A 95 10.51 5.77 -11.68
C ARG A 95 10.17 7.09 -12.35
N GLY A 96 11.07 8.06 -12.26
CA GLY A 96 10.85 9.35 -12.90
C GLY A 96 11.89 10.41 -12.59
N PRO A 97 11.68 11.61 -13.16
CA PRO A 97 12.56 12.75 -12.92
C PRO A 97 12.40 13.36 -11.52
N SER A 98 11.26 13.12 -10.85
CA SER A 98 10.95 13.59 -9.50
C SER A 98 10.55 12.44 -8.58
N MET A 99 10.76 12.61 -7.27
CA MET A 99 10.21 11.68 -6.29
C MET A 99 8.69 11.88 -6.20
N PRO A 100 7.87 10.80 -6.23
CA PRO A 100 6.46 10.93 -5.94
C PRO A 100 6.24 11.29 -4.46
N ASP A 101 5.03 11.72 -4.12
CA ASP A 101 4.66 11.92 -2.72
C ASP A 101 4.62 10.57 -1.97
N LEU A 102 5.73 10.24 -1.29
CA LEU A 102 5.88 9.00 -0.55
C LEU A 102 4.98 8.93 0.68
N GLU A 103 4.52 10.06 1.22
CA GLU A 103 3.58 10.09 2.33
C GLU A 103 2.23 9.56 1.86
N SER A 104 1.72 10.06 0.72
CA SER A 104 0.50 9.55 0.12
C SER A 104 0.61 8.09 -0.32
N LEU A 105 1.75 7.68 -0.88
CA LEU A 105 1.95 6.30 -1.37
C LEU A 105 2.05 5.26 -0.25
N LEU A 106 2.82 5.56 0.80
CA LEU A 106 3.08 4.61 1.89
C LEU A 106 2.04 4.74 3.00
N GLY A 107 1.40 5.89 3.13
CA GLY A 107 0.41 6.20 4.16
C GLY A 107 0.87 5.80 5.55
N SER A 108 0.18 4.85 6.19
CA SER A 108 0.51 4.36 7.54
C SER A 108 1.92 3.78 7.69
N TYR A 109 2.56 3.37 6.59
CA TYR A 109 3.95 2.88 6.57
C TYR A 109 4.99 3.99 6.46
N PHE A 110 4.58 5.23 6.15
CA PHE A 110 5.49 6.36 5.98
C PHE A 110 6.37 6.66 7.22
N PRO A 111 5.86 6.59 8.47
CA PRO A 111 6.71 6.76 9.66
C PRO A 111 7.83 5.71 9.77
N GLN A 112 7.59 4.46 9.34
CA GLN A 112 8.63 3.43 9.32
C GLN A 112 9.70 3.73 8.27
N TYR A 113 9.29 4.23 7.11
CA TYR A 113 10.22 4.67 6.07
C TYR A 113 11.11 5.81 6.56
N THR A 114 10.53 6.88 7.13
CA THR A 114 11.31 8.03 7.61
C THR A 114 12.27 7.64 8.73
N ALA A 115 11.85 6.80 9.67
CA ALA A 115 12.73 6.26 10.71
C ALA A 115 13.90 5.47 10.11
N GLY A 116 13.65 4.64 9.09
CA GLY A 116 14.69 3.88 8.40
C GLY A 116 15.66 4.75 7.60
N VAL A 117 15.18 5.82 6.96
CA VAL A 117 16.03 6.84 6.31
C VAL A 117 16.98 7.48 7.34
N GLN A 118 16.44 7.93 8.47
CA GLN A 118 17.23 8.58 9.52
C GLN A 118 18.29 7.63 10.08
N ALA A 119 17.94 6.37 10.34
CA ALA A 119 18.88 5.35 10.77
C ALA A 119 19.98 5.09 9.73
N ALA A 120 19.62 5.00 8.44
CA ALA A 120 20.58 4.83 7.35
C ALA A 120 21.56 6.02 7.25
N HIS A 121 21.05 7.25 7.39
CA HIS A 121 21.87 8.47 7.40
C HIS A 121 22.81 8.52 8.61
N ALA A 122 22.34 8.12 9.80
CA ALA A 122 23.17 8.06 11.00
C ALA A 122 24.31 7.03 10.87
N ALA A 123 24.08 5.91 10.18
CA ALA A 123 25.06 4.84 10.03
C ALA A 123 26.02 5.04 8.85
N HIS A 124 25.56 5.59 7.73
CA HIS A 124 26.30 5.60 6.45
C HIS A 124 26.39 6.99 5.79
N GLY A 125 25.82 8.03 6.42
CA GLY A 125 25.78 9.38 5.88
C GLY A 125 24.71 9.60 4.81
N TRP A 126 24.59 10.85 4.36
CA TRP A 126 23.52 11.36 3.47
C TRP A 126 23.53 10.84 2.03
N ARG A 127 24.52 10.01 1.67
CA ARG A 127 24.71 9.48 0.31
C ARG A 127 24.36 7.99 0.17
N ALA A 128 23.96 7.35 1.26
CA ALA A 128 23.65 5.94 1.24
C ALA A 128 22.27 5.70 0.59
N PRO A 129 22.12 4.67 -0.27
CA PRO A 129 20.81 4.19 -0.69
C PRO A 129 19.97 3.86 0.52
N VAL A 130 18.70 4.27 0.50
CA VAL A 130 17.78 3.94 1.60
C VAL A 130 17.12 2.62 1.27
N SER A 131 17.44 1.60 2.08
CA SER A 131 16.66 0.38 2.14
C SER A 131 16.18 0.16 3.55
N VAL A 132 14.86 0.08 3.71
CA VAL A 132 14.22 -0.28 4.97
C VAL A 132 13.61 -1.66 4.77
N ALA A 133 14.06 -2.63 5.56
CA ALA A 133 13.53 -3.98 5.54
C ALA A 133 13.07 -4.34 6.95
N THR A 134 11.76 -4.41 7.13
CA THR A 134 11.08 -4.86 8.34
C THR A 134 10.18 -6.06 8.01
N SER A 135 9.61 -6.69 9.04
CA SER A 135 8.63 -7.76 8.82
C SER A 135 7.34 -7.28 8.13
N GLY A 136 6.98 -6.00 8.29
CA GLY A 136 5.76 -5.42 7.75
C GLY A 136 5.95 -4.69 6.42
N LEU A 137 7.13 -4.14 6.16
CA LEU A 137 7.42 -3.30 4.99
C LEU A 137 8.84 -3.56 4.51
N VAL A 138 8.99 -3.78 3.21
CA VAL A 138 10.29 -3.63 2.55
C VAL A 138 10.17 -2.51 1.53
N ILE A 139 11.09 -1.54 1.62
CA ILE A 139 11.22 -0.43 0.70
C ILE A 139 12.67 -0.27 0.30
N ARG A 140 12.88 -0.03 -0.99
CA ARG A 140 14.18 0.23 -1.61
C ARG A 140 14.02 1.48 -2.45
N THR A 141 14.76 2.53 -2.13
CA THR A 141 14.73 3.78 -2.89
C THR A 141 16.16 4.18 -3.27
N GLY A 142 16.27 4.86 -4.41
CA GLY A 142 17.55 5.34 -4.90
C GLY A 142 17.42 6.14 -6.17
N GLY A 143 18.53 6.22 -6.89
CA GLY A 143 18.67 7.05 -8.08
C GLY A 143 19.53 8.28 -7.84
N HIS A 144 19.54 9.17 -8.81
CA HIS A 144 20.24 10.44 -8.75
C HIS A 144 19.29 11.58 -9.09
N MET A 145 19.76 12.82 -8.93
CA MET A 145 18.96 14.01 -9.28
C MET A 145 18.48 13.89 -10.74
N GLY A 146 17.16 13.95 -10.94
CA GLY A 146 16.52 13.79 -12.25
C GLY A 146 16.29 12.35 -12.72
N SER A 147 16.63 11.33 -11.92
CA SER A 147 16.32 9.93 -12.21
C SER A 147 16.17 9.16 -10.89
N PHE A 148 14.99 9.30 -10.29
CA PHE A 148 14.62 8.59 -9.07
C PHE A 148 13.94 7.27 -9.43
N ALA A 149 14.20 6.25 -8.61
CA ALA A 149 13.50 4.99 -8.69
C ALA A 149 13.35 4.37 -7.29
N GLY A 150 12.29 3.60 -7.12
CA GLY A 150 12.10 2.84 -5.90
C GLY A 150 10.97 1.86 -6.00
N GLN A 151 10.90 1.00 -5.00
CA GLN A 151 9.87 -0.02 -4.85
C GLN A 151 9.60 -0.25 -3.37
N ALA A 152 8.34 -0.50 -3.04
CA ALA A 152 7.88 -0.84 -1.71
C ALA A 152 6.88 -1.99 -1.79
N TRP A 153 6.93 -2.93 -0.86
CA TRP A 153 5.95 -4.02 -0.79
C TRP A 153 5.76 -4.53 0.64
N LEU A 154 4.64 -5.20 0.85
CA LEU A 154 4.30 -5.86 2.10
C LEU A 154 4.67 -7.34 1.99
N PRO A 155 5.70 -7.84 2.71
CA PRO A 155 6.14 -9.23 2.58
C PRO A 155 5.04 -10.26 2.83
N ALA A 156 4.15 -9.97 3.79
CA ALA A 156 3.05 -10.86 4.15
C ALA A 156 1.85 -10.80 3.18
N ALA A 157 1.77 -9.78 2.32
CA ALA A 157 0.67 -9.61 1.37
C ALA A 157 1.05 -9.99 -0.07
N LEU A 158 2.29 -10.44 -0.30
CA LEU A 158 2.72 -10.93 -1.61
C LEU A 158 1.93 -12.18 -2.00
N PRO A 159 1.27 -12.19 -3.18
CA PRO A 159 0.66 -13.39 -3.72
C PRO A 159 1.66 -14.55 -3.85
N ALA A 160 1.19 -15.78 -3.64
CA ALA A 160 2.04 -16.97 -3.65
C ALA A 160 2.78 -17.14 -4.99
N GLY A 161 4.11 -17.09 -4.96
CA GLY A 161 4.96 -17.18 -6.16
C GLY A 161 5.46 -15.83 -6.68
N LEU A 162 5.04 -14.71 -6.09
CA LEU A 162 5.70 -13.41 -6.28
C LEU A 162 6.75 -13.17 -5.20
N THR A 163 7.77 -12.44 -5.59
CA THR A 163 8.85 -11.92 -4.74
C THR A 163 8.92 -10.41 -4.87
N GLY A 164 9.67 -9.76 -3.98
CA GLY A 164 9.91 -8.32 -4.10
C GLY A 164 10.61 -7.89 -5.40
N ASN A 165 11.26 -8.82 -6.11
CA ASN A 165 11.90 -8.53 -7.41
C ASN A 165 10.88 -8.38 -8.55
N ASP A 166 9.64 -8.84 -8.36
CA ASP A 166 8.56 -8.75 -9.35
C ASP A 166 7.84 -7.38 -9.29
N ILE A 167 8.19 -6.53 -8.33
CA ILE A 167 7.67 -5.18 -8.13
C ILE A 167 8.64 -4.17 -8.77
N GLN A 168 8.28 -3.60 -9.92
CA GLN A 168 9.17 -2.78 -10.77
C GLN A 168 8.45 -1.67 -11.52
#